data_AF-A0A8T5MDC2-F1
#
_entry.id   AF-A0A8T5MDC2-F1
#
_cell.length_a   1.000
_cell.length_b   1.000
_cell.length_c   1.000
_cell.angle_alpha   90.00
_cell.angle_beta   90.00
_cell.angle_gamma   90.00
#
_symmetry.space_group_name_H-M   'P 1'
#
loop_
_entity.id
_entity.type
_entity.pdbx_description
1 polymer ?
#
loop_
_entity_poly.entity_id
_entity_poly.type
_entity_poly.pdbx_seq_one_letter_code
_entity_poly.pdbx_strand_id
1 'polypeptide(L)'
;MPKQKIPRQLRWEVRSRDRPEAHEYAILIINQRRETSQILQRASEHFMPADEPTTIAEGNISGTGLKFKLVTITAYRTPPNQVDWRKIYKGQVTRDRNLSPRETPDGLANYVINAIGKGTFS
;
A
#
# COMPACT_ATOMS: atom_id res chain seq x y z
N MET A 1 20.08 -14.85 -13.96
CA MET A 1 18.68 -15.06 -13.51
C MET A 1 17.80 -14.00 -14.14
N PRO A 2 16.68 -14.33 -14.82
CA PRO A 2 15.79 -13.32 -15.37
C PRO A 2 15.23 -12.47 -14.22
N LYS A 3 15.41 -11.15 -14.28
CA LYS A 3 14.82 -10.20 -13.33
C LYS A 3 13.31 -10.37 -13.38
N GLN A 4 12.72 -10.88 -12.31
CA GLN A 4 11.27 -11.04 -12.19
C GLN A 4 10.64 -9.65 -12.38
N LYS A 5 9.89 -9.45 -13.48
CA LYS A 5 9.24 -8.16 -13.75
C LYS A 5 8.19 -7.93 -12.68
N ILE A 6 8.43 -6.97 -11.79
CA ILE A 6 7.44 -6.56 -10.79
C ILE A 6 6.31 -5.84 -11.53
N PRO A 7 5.06 -6.39 -11.54
CA PRO A 7 3.96 -5.75 -12.25
C PRO A 7 3.40 -4.58 -11.44
N ARG A 8 2.69 -3.70 -12.14
CA ARG A 8 1.85 -2.67 -11.51
C ARG A 8 0.75 -3.35 -10.70
N GLN A 9 0.60 -2.98 -9.44
CA GLN A 9 -0.34 -3.62 -8.53
C GLN A 9 -0.63 -2.73 -7.32
N LEU A 10 -1.75 -2.99 -6.67
CA LEU A 10 -2.07 -2.51 -5.34
C LEU A 10 -2.12 -3.71 -4.40
N ARG A 11 -1.42 -3.62 -3.28
CA ARG A 11 -1.54 -4.59 -2.19
C ARG A 11 -2.06 -3.93 -0.95
N TRP A 12 -2.83 -4.66 -0.16
CA TRP A 12 -3.39 -4.13 1.07
C TRP A 12 -3.48 -5.17 2.17
N GLU A 13 -3.47 -4.70 3.41
CA GLU A 13 -3.87 -5.47 4.59
C GLU A 13 -4.60 -4.53 5.54
N VAL A 14 -5.39 -5.11 6.44
CA VAL A 14 -6.19 -4.33 7.39
C VAL A 14 -6.07 -4.90 8.79
N ARG A 15 -5.92 -4.00 9.75
CA ARG A 15 -5.94 -4.31 11.17
C ARG A 15 -7.12 -3.59 11.80
N SER A 16 -8.01 -4.38 12.40
CA SER A 16 -9.16 -3.89 13.16
C SER A 16 -8.92 -4.31 14.60
N ARG A 17 -8.12 -3.55 15.37
CA ARG A 17 -7.93 -3.85 16.80
C ARG A 17 -8.74 -2.88 17.65
N ASP A 18 -9.36 -3.42 18.68
CA ASP A 18 -9.92 -2.76 19.87
C ASP A 18 -11.00 -1.68 19.66
N ARG A 19 -11.25 -1.25 18.42
CA ARG A 19 -12.33 -0.33 18.02
C ARG A 19 -13.03 -0.89 16.79
N PRO A 20 -14.25 -1.44 16.90
CA PRO A 20 -14.98 -1.97 15.73
C PRO A 20 -15.30 -0.89 14.69
N GLU A 21 -15.21 0.39 15.06
CA GLU A 21 -15.50 1.52 14.19
C GLU A 21 -14.26 2.05 13.44
N ALA A 22 -13.05 1.61 13.77
CA ALA A 22 -11.81 2.10 13.15
C ALA A 22 -10.96 0.95 12.61
N HIS A 23 -10.58 1.06 11.34
CA HIS A 23 -9.83 0.05 10.62
C HIS A 23 -8.56 0.68 10.04
N GLU A 24 -7.41 0.19 10.47
CA GLU A 24 -6.11 0.64 9.97
C GLU A 24 -5.74 -0.17 8.73
N TYR A 25 -5.70 0.49 7.57
CA TYR A 25 -5.33 -0.11 6.30
C TYR A 25 -3.86 0.21 5.98
N ALA A 26 -3.06 -0.82 5.73
CA ALA A 26 -1.77 -0.68 5.09
C ALA A 26 -1.95 -0.87 3.57
N ILE A 27 -1.55 0.11 2.77
CA ILE A 27 -1.74 0.11 1.32
C ILE A 27 -0.40 0.32 0.63
N LEU A 28 0.02 -0.67 -0.14
CA LEU A 28 1.21 -0.62 -0.98
C LEU A 28 0.79 -0.46 -2.45
N ILE A 29 1.24 0.63 -3.06
CA ILE A 29 0.97 0.95 -4.46
C ILE A 29 2.27 0.80 -5.24
N ILE A 30 2.27 -0.06 -6.27
CA ILE A 30 3.38 -0.18 -7.22
C ILE A 30 2.89 0.29 -8.58
N ASN A 31 3.32 1.48 -9.01
CA ASN A 31 2.91 2.06 -10.29
C ASN A 31 3.85 3.18 -10.76
N GLN A 32 3.54 3.81 -11.89
CA GLN A 32 4.19 5.05 -12.31
C GLN A 32 3.87 6.19 -11.33
N ARG A 33 4.78 7.15 -11.18
CA ARG A 33 4.66 8.27 -10.22
C ARG A 33 3.29 8.95 -10.24
N ARG A 34 2.80 9.32 -11.43
CA ARG A 34 1.51 10.00 -11.61
C ARG A 34 0.34 9.14 -11.13
N GLU A 35 0.34 7.86 -11.50
CA GLU A 35 -0.70 6.91 -11.11
C GLU A 35 -0.70 6.67 -9.60
N THR A 36 0.47 6.57 -8.97
CA THR A 36 0.57 6.39 -7.51
C THR A 36 -0.15 7.51 -6.76
N SER A 37 0.04 8.76 -7.17
CA SER A 37 -0.65 9.91 -6.56
C SER A 37 -2.17 9.87 -6.75
N GLN A 38 -2.63 9.51 -7.96
CA GLN A 38 -4.07 9.41 -8.24
C GLN A 38 -4.74 8.27 -7.48
N ILE A 39 -4.07 7.12 -7.37
CA ILE A 39 -4.56 5.97 -6.61
C ILE A 39 -4.65 6.34 -5.13
N LEU A 40 -3.64 7.01 -4.57
CA LEU A 40 -3.66 7.46 -3.18
C LEU A 40 -4.82 8.45 -2.94
N GLN A 41 -5.02 9.42 -3.84
CA GLN A 41 -6.15 10.35 -3.73
C GLN A 41 -7.49 9.61 -3.72
N ARG A 42 -7.73 8.69 -4.66
CA ARG A 42 -8.97 7.89 -4.70
C ARG A 42 -9.14 7.02 -3.46
N ALA A 43 -8.05 6.48 -2.92
CA ALA A 43 -8.08 5.75 -1.67
C ALA A 43 -8.52 6.67 -0.52
N SER A 44 -7.89 7.85 -0.37
CA SER A 44 -8.26 8.83 0.64
C SER A 44 -9.73 9.22 0.56
N GLU A 45 -10.23 9.54 -0.64
CA GLU A 45 -11.64 9.87 -0.88
C GLU A 45 -12.57 8.70 -0.53
N HIS A 46 -12.16 7.47 -0.84
CA HIS A 46 -12.95 6.27 -0.58
C HIS A 46 -13.04 5.92 0.91
N PHE A 47 -12.00 6.21 1.69
CA PHE A 47 -11.95 5.89 3.11
C PHE A 47 -12.57 6.97 4.01
N MET A 48 -13.02 8.12 3.46
CA MET A 48 -13.64 9.17 4.27
C MET A 48 -14.93 8.68 4.98
N PRO A 49 -15.08 8.93 6.29
CA PRO A 49 -14.17 9.66 7.18
C PRO A 49 -12.94 8.83 7.58
N ALA A 50 -11.75 9.41 7.49
CA ALA A 50 -10.47 8.77 7.85
C ALA A 50 -9.47 9.81 8.38
N ASP A 51 -8.44 9.34 9.07
CA ASP A 51 -7.24 10.15 9.36
C ASP A 51 -6.47 10.45 8.06
N GLU A 52 -5.59 11.45 8.10
CA GLU A 52 -4.69 11.73 6.99
C GLU A 52 -3.77 10.52 6.71
N PRO A 53 -3.59 10.12 5.42
CA PRO A 53 -2.69 9.03 5.08
C PRO A 53 -1.26 9.30 5.54
N THR A 54 -0.71 8.37 6.32
CA THR A 54 0.70 8.44 6.75
C THR A 54 1.57 7.67 5.77
N THR A 55 2.60 8.30 5.21
CA THR A 55 3.57 7.61 4.34
C THR A 55 4.60 6.87 5.20
N ILE A 56 4.70 5.56 5.04
CA ILE A 56 5.66 4.72 5.76
C ILE A 56 6.95 4.56 4.95
N ALA A 57 6.83 4.31 3.64
CA ALA A 57 7.97 4.14 2.76
C ALA A 57 7.60 4.48 1.31
N GLU A 58 8.55 4.99 0.55
CA GLU A 58 8.42 5.17 -0.89
C GLU A 58 9.78 5.06 -1.58
N GLY A 59 9.77 4.72 -2.86
CA GLY A 59 10.99 4.56 -3.61
C GLY A 59 10.77 4.16 -5.06
N ASN A 60 11.88 3.97 -5.77
CA ASN A 60 11.88 3.50 -7.16
C ASN A 60 12.19 2.00 -7.20
N ILE A 61 11.63 1.28 -8.17
CA ILE A 61 11.94 -0.13 -8.41
C ILE A 61 12.92 -0.21 -9.58
N SER A 62 14.16 -0.57 -9.27
CA SER A 62 15.25 -0.58 -10.26
C SER A 62 14.97 -1.46 -11.46
N GLY A 63 15.28 -0.95 -12.65
CA GLY A 63 15.10 -1.65 -13.92
C GLY A 63 13.66 -1.75 -14.42
N THR A 64 12.70 -1.06 -13.78
CA THR A 64 11.27 -1.09 -14.19
C THR A 64 10.67 0.28 -14.51
N GLY A 65 11.28 1.37 -14.02
CA GLY A 65 10.69 2.71 -14.09
C GLY A 65 9.43 2.91 -13.21
N LEU A 66 9.08 1.90 -12.41
CA LEU A 66 7.98 1.96 -11.46
C LEU A 66 8.45 2.54 -10.12
N LYS A 67 7.50 3.05 -9.36
CA LYS A 67 7.64 3.48 -7.98
C LYS A 67 6.82 2.60 -7.07
N PHE A 68 7.25 2.46 -5.83
CA PHE A 68 6.41 1.96 -4.77
C PHE A 68 6.10 3.08 -3.77
N LYS A 69 4.92 3.03 -3.18
CA LYS A 69 4.54 3.86 -2.03
C LYS A 69 3.70 3.02 -1.08
N LEU A 70 4.11 2.98 0.17
CA LEU A 70 3.43 2.32 1.26
C LEU A 70 2.88 3.40 2.19
N VAL A 71 1.57 3.36 2.42
CA VAL A 71 0.87 4.26 3.32
C VAL A 71 0.04 3.48 4.33
N THR A 72 -0.26 4.10 5.46
CA THR A 72 -1.33 3.68 6.36
C THR A 72 -2.46 4.70 6.36
N ILE A 73 -3.70 4.20 6.42
CA ILE A 73 -4.91 5.02 6.52
C ILE A 73 -5.79 4.41 7.62
N THR A 74 -6.12 5.19 8.64
CA THR A 74 -7.13 4.80 9.64
C THR A 74 -8.49 5.24 9.12
N ALA A 75 -9.28 4.31 8.61
CA ALA A 75 -10.62 4.59 8.12
C ALA A 75 -11.65 4.34 9.22
N TYR A 76 -12.53 5.31 9.43
CA TYR A 76 -13.66 5.20 10.35
C TYR A 76 -14.87 4.70 9.56
N ARG A 77 -15.54 3.66 10.07
CA ARG A 77 -16.78 3.09 9.49
C ARG A 77 -16.64 2.50 8.08
N THR A 78 -15.42 2.25 7.61
CA THR A 78 -15.17 1.55 6.35
C THR A 78 -14.58 0.17 6.63
N PRO A 79 -15.42 -0.86 6.90
CA PRO A 79 -14.93 -2.20 7.14
C PRO A 79 -14.40 -2.86 5.86
N PRO A 80 -13.54 -3.89 5.98
CA PRO A 80 -12.80 -4.45 4.84
C PRO A 80 -13.68 -5.00 3.71
N ASN A 81 -14.87 -5.48 4.05
CA ASN A 81 -15.84 -6.03 3.10
C ASN A 81 -16.62 -4.95 2.33
N GLN A 82 -16.52 -3.67 2.72
CA GLN A 82 -17.17 -2.55 2.06
C GLN A 82 -16.24 -1.76 1.15
N VAL A 83 -14.93 -2.06 1.15
CA VAL A 83 -13.97 -1.37 0.29
C VAL A 83 -14.13 -1.80 -1.16
N ASP A 84 -14.56 -0.87 -2.01
CA ASP A 84 -14.65 -1.07 -3.45
C ASP A 84 -13.29 -0.74 -4.12
N TRP A 85 -12.40 -1.73 -4.09
CA TRP A 85 -11.06 -1.61 -4.66
C TRP A 85 -11.05 -1.26 -6.16
N ARG A 86 -12.12 -1.56 -6.91
CA ARG A 86 -12.21 -1.23 -8.35
C ARG A 86 -12.37 0.26 -8.59
N LYS A 87 -12.97 1.00 -7.65
CA LYS A 87 -13.05 2.46 -7.68
C LYS A 87 -11.70 3.11 -7.39
N ILE A 88 -10.86 2.45 -6.59
CA ILE A 88 -9.51 2.93 -6.23
C ILE A 88 -8.51 2.61 -7.35
N TYR A 89 -8.45 1.35 -7.80
CA TYR A 89 -7.48 0.88 -8.78
C TYR A 89 -8.07 -0.19 -9.72
N LYS A 90 -7.87 0.01 -11.03
CA LYS A 90 -8.38 -0.90 -12.09
C LYS A 90 -7.45 -2.08 -12.40
N GLY A 91 -6.22 -2.05 -11.89
CA GLY A 91 -5.24 -3.12 -12.13
C GLY A 91 -5.35 -4.25 -11.11
N GLN A 92 -4.25 -5.00 -10.95
CA GLN A 92 -4.21 -6.10 -9.98
C GLN A 92 -4.27 -5.58 -8.55
N VAL A 93 -5.27 -6.05 -7.79
CA VAL A 93 -5.42 -5.78 -6.36
C VAL A 93 -5.34 -7.09 -5.58
N THR A 94 -4.44 -7.16 -4.60
CA THR A 94 -4.21 -8.38 -3.81
C THR A 94 -4.15 -8.05 -2.32
N ARG A 95 -4.81 -8.84 -1.48
CA ARG A 95 -4.60 -8.76 -0.03
C ARG A 95 -3.28 -9.45 0.32
N ASP A 96 -2.37 -8.77 1.01
CA ASP A 96 -1.05 -9.28 1.38
C ASP A 96 -0.86 -9.24 2.90
N ARG A 97 -1.05 -10.39 3.55
CA ARG A 97 -0.95 -10.52 5.02
C ARG A 97 0.43 -10.13 5.57
N ASN A 98 1.46 -10.11 4.73
CA ASN A 98 2.80 -9.68 5.13
C ASN A 98 2.93 -8.15 5.25
N LEU A 99 1.93 -7.39 4.82
CA LEU A 99 1.80 -5.94 5.07
C LEU A 99 1.26 -5.62 6.47
N SER A 100 1.10 -6.62 7.34
CA SER A 100 0.69 -6.41 8.72
C SER A 100 1.67 -5.45 9.45
N PRO A 101 1.16 -4.47 10.23
CA PRO A 101 2.01 -3.59 11.03
C PRO A 101 2.90 -4.42 11.95
N ARG A 102 4.22 -4.22 11.87
CA ARG A 102 5.20 -4.84 12.77
C ARG A 102 5.40 -3.95 14.00
N GLU A 103 5.95 -4.51 15.06
CA GLU A 103 6.21 -3.78 16.31
C GLU A 103 7.12 -2.56 16.11
N THR A 104 7.90 -2.52 15.02
CA THR A 104 8.70 -1.37 14.61
C THR A 104 8.25 -0.86 13.23
N PRO A 105 8.13 0.48 13.03
CA PRO A 105 7.87 1.09 11.73
C PRO A 105 8.86 0.62 10.64
N ASP A 106 10.13 0.47 11.03
CA ASP A 106 11.21 0.01 10.15
C ASP A 106 10.99 -1.41 9.63
N GLY A 107 10.27 -2.27 10.36
CA GLY A 107 10.03 -3.64 9.96
C GLY A 107 9.19 -3.76 8.68
N LEU A 108 8.20 -2.88 8.51
CA LEU A 108 7.32 -2.87 7.35
C LEU A 108 8.00 -2.23 6.13
N ALA A 109 8.72 -1.12 6.35
CA ALA A 109 9.58 -0.51 5.33
C ALA A 109 10.64 -1.49 4.84
N ASN A 110 11.34 -2.18 5.75
CA ASN A 110 12.36 -3.17 5.42
C ASN A 110 11.78 -4.39 4.69
N TYR A 111 10.58 -4.84 5.01
CA TYR A 111 9.91 -5.90 4.24
C TYR A 111 9.69 -5.45 2.80
N VAL A 112 9.12 -4.26 2.57
CA VAL A 112 8.86 -3.75 1.22
C VAL A 112 10.17 -3.53 0.46
N ILE A 113 11.19 -2.94 1.09
CA ILE A 113 12.50 -2.72 0.47
C ILE A 113 13.19 -4.06 0.16
N ASN A 114 13.13 -5.06 1.04
CA ASN A 114 13.78 -6.35 0.79
C ASN A 114 12.99 -7.30 -0.12
N ALA A 115 11.67 -7.19 -0.16
CA ALA A 115 10.80 -8.03 -0.98
C ALA A 115 10.60 -7.45 -2.39
N ILE A 116 10.58 -6.12 -2.51
CA ILE A 116 10.25 -5.39 -3.75
C ILE A 116 11.45 -4.57 -4.25
N GLY A 117 12.24 -4.00 -3.34
CA GLY A 117 13.42 -3.17 -3.62
C GLY A 117 14.73 -3.92 -3.85
N LYS A 118 14.75 -5.26 -3.95
CA LYS A 118 15.94 -6.08 -4.33
C LYS A 118 16.43 -5.87 -5.78
N GLY A 119 16.23 -4.68 -6.32
CA GLY A 119 17.03 -4.15 -7.42
C GLY A 119 17.88 -3.00 -6.90
N THR A 120 19.15 -3.30 -6.60
CA THR A 120 20.31 -2.39 -6.45
C THR A 120 20.19 -1.18 -5.52
N PHE A 121 20.94 -1.26 -4.42
CA PHE A 121 21.45 -0.11 -3.67
C PHE A 121 22.63 0.50 -4.45
N SER A 122 22.67 1.82 -4.53
CA SER A 122 23.84 2.62 -4.93
C SER A 122 24.00 3.71 -3.88
#